data_AF-A0A0E0CJQ4-F1
#
_entry.id   AF-A0A0E0CJQ4-F1
#
_cell.length_a   1.000
_cell.length_b   1.000
_cell.length_c   1.000
_cell.angle_alpha   90.00
_cell.angle_beta   90.00
_cell.angle_gamma   90.00
#
_symmetry.space_group_name_H-M   'P 1'
#
loop_
_entity.id
_entity.type
_entity.pdbx_description
1 polymer ?
#
loop_
_entity_poly.entity_id
_entity_poly.type
_entity_poly.pdbx_seq_one_letter_code
_entity_poly.pdbx_strand_id
1 'polypeptide(L)'
;MDLMAMGGCFELLPFGSGRRECPTIVLGLYELELVVARLVHAFKWTTPDGVVPEELDMSDGFGLTASCAAWLRTHGDALVGTSSLLQ
;
A
#
# COMPACT_ATOMS: atom_id res chain seq x y z
N MET A 1 -0.61 11.06 13.17
CA MET A 1 -1.20 9.70 13.08
C MET A 1 -1.98 9.33 14.35
N ASP A 2 -1.76 10.03 15.46
CA ASP A 2 -2.39 9.77 16.76
C ASP A 2 -3.91 9.99 16.79
N LEU A 3 -4.44 10.86 15.91
CA LEU A 3 -5.88 11.14 15.79
C LEU A 3 -6.71 9.92 15.35
N MET A 4 -6.13 9.00 14.55
CA MET A 4 -6.82 7.81 14.07
C MET A 4 -6.85 6.70 15.13
N ALA A 5 -5.78 6.56 15.91
CA ALA A 5 -5.71 5.60 17.00
C ALA A 5 -6.65 5.95 18.17
N MET A 6 -6.99 7.23 18.34
CA MET A 6 -7.83 7.73 19.44
C MET A 6 -9.34 7.74 19.13
N GLY A 7 -9.78 7.15 18.01
CA GLY A 7 -11.21 6.96 17.70
C GLY A 7 -11.99 8.23 17.31
N GLY A 8 -11.31 9.28 16.85
CA GLY A 8 -11.94 10.58 16.53
C GLY A 8 -12.54 10.70 15.11
N CYS A 9 -12.28 9.74 14.23
CA CYS A 9 -12.67 9.80 12.82
C CYS A 9 -13.56 8.60 12.45
N PHE A 10 -14.89 8.77 12.48
CA PHE A 10 -15.84 7.71 12.11
C PHE A 10 -16.06 7.55 10.61
N GLU A 11 -15.56 8.50 9.81
CA GLU A 11 -15.61 8.43 8.35
C GLU A 11 -14.65 7.36 7.79
N LEU A 12 -13.63 6.95 8.55
CA LEU A 12 -12.61 5.98 8.14
C LEU A 12 -12.30 4.99 9.30
N LEU A 13 -12.81 3.76 9.19
CA LEU A 13 -12.59 2.70 10.19
C LEU A 13 -11.89 1.45 9.61
N PRO A 14 -10.75 1.57 8.90
CA PRO A 14 -10.05 0.43 8.30
C PRO A 14 -9.55 -0.59 9.34
N PHE A 15 -9.36 -0.16 10.59
CA PHE A 15 -8.94 -1.01 11.71
C PHE A 15 -10.04 -1.25 12.75
N GLY A 16 -11.29 -0.91 12.42
CA GLY A 16 -12.41 -0.93 13.36
C GLY A 16 -12.31 0.14 14.45
N SER A 17 -13.17 0.05 15.47
CA SER A 17 -13.18 0.96 16.62
C SER A 17 -13.74 0.29 17.89
N GLY A 18 -13.47 0.92 19.04
CA GLY A 18 -14.01 0.50 20.33
C GLY A 18 -13.39 -0.81 20.82
N ARG A 19 -14.17 -1.65 21.53
CA ARG A 19 -13.65 -2.87 22.18
C ARG A 19 -13.09 -3.93 21.23
N ARG A 20 -13.29 -3.78 19.91
CA ARG A 20 -12.81 -4.70 18.88
C ARG A 20 -11.94 -3.99 17.85
N GLU A 21 -11.36 -2.84 18.19
CA GLU A 21 -10.35 -2.22 17.36
C GLU A 21 -9.14 -3.16 17.18
N CYS A 22 -8.48 -3.06 16.02
CA CYS A 22 -7.31 -3.85 15.75
C CYS A 22 -6.23 -3.52 16.80
N PRO A 23 -5.74 -4.50 17.58
CA PRO A 23 -4.73 -4.24 18.61
C PRO A 23 -3.38 -3.82 18.02
N THR A 24 -3.22 -3.95 16.70
CA THR A 24 -1.98 -3.82 15.96
C THR A 24 -1.99 -2.60 15.03
N ILE A 25 -2.85 -1.60 15.27
CA ILE A 25 -2.96 -0.37 14.46
C ILE A 25 -1.60 0.28 14.22
N VAL A 26 -0.84 0.53 15.28
CA VAL A 26 0.43 1.26 15.20
C VAL A 26 1.46 0.50 14.36
N LEU A 27 1.58 -0.81 14.56
CA LEU A 27 2.50 -1.64 13.78
C LEU A 27 2.08 -1.71 12.31
N GLY A 28 0.79 -1.91 12.04
CA GLY A 28 0.27 -1.95 10.67
C GLY A 28 0.53 -0.64 9.92
N LEU A 29 0.42 0.51 10.61
CA LEU A 29 0.76 1.81 10.03
C LEU A 29 2.26 1.94 9.74
N TYR A 30 3.14 1.57 10.68
CA TYR A 30 4.58 1.61 10.44
C TYR A 30 5.03 0.70 9.29
N GLU A 31 4.47 -0.50 9.22
CA GLU A 31 4.78 -1.43 8.14
C GLU A 31 4.26 -0.91 6.80
N LEU A 32 3.03 -0.40 6.76
CA LEU A 32 2.45 0.22 5.57
C LEU A 32 3.31 1.38 5.06
N GLU A 33 3.72 2.29 5.94
CA GLU A 33 4.57 3.42 5.58
C GLU A 33 5.91 2.97 5.00
N LEU A 34 6.57 2.02 5.66
CA LEU A 34 7.87 1.52 5.22
C LEU A 34 7.78 0.80 3.87
N VAL A 35 6.77 -0.05 3.70
CA VAL A 35 6.54 -0.79 2.46
C VAL A 35 6.23 0.17 1.32
N VAL A 36 5.30 1.11 1.52
CA VAL A 36 4.95 2.11 0.49
C VAL A 36 6.14 2.98 0.13
N ALA A 37 6.90 3.46 1.12
CA ALA A 37 8.11 4.26 0.87
C ALA A 37 9.13 3.49 0.01
N ARG A 38 9.36 2.21 0.32
CA ARG A 38 10.27 1.35 -0.47
C ARG A 38 9.73 1.10 -1.87
N LEU A 39 8.44 0.83 -2.01
CA LEU A 39 7.80 0.54 -3.29
C LEU A 39 7.85 1.75 -4.24
N VAL A 40 7.58 2.95 -3.73
CA VAL A 40 7.64 4.19 -4.53
C VAL A 40 9.08 4.58 -4.86
N HIS A 41 10.02 4.33 -3.95
CA HIS A 41 11.44 4.67 -4.18
C HIS A 41 12.14 3.70 -5.14
N ALA A 42 11.85 2.40 -5.07
CA ALA A 42 12.62 1.38 -5.79
C ALA A 42 12.07 1.02 -7.19
N PHE A 43 10.79 1.32 -7.46
CA PHE A 43 10.13 0.86 -8.67
C PHE A 43 9.49 2.01 -9.44
N LYS A 44 9.63 1.96 -10.77
CA LYS A 44 8.78 2.71 -11.68
C LYS A 44 7.56 1.87 -12.02
N TRP A 45 6.39 2.42 -11.73
CA TRP A 45 5.11 1.74 -11.90
C TRP A 45 4.50 2.14 -13.25
N THR A 46 4.07 1.14 -14.02
CA THR A 46 3.35 1.33 -15.27
C THR A 46 2.12 0.43 -15.29
N THR A 47 1.04 0.89 -15.92
CA THR A 47 -0.13 0.04 -16.12
C THR A 47 0.15 -1.02 -17.18
N PRO A 48 -0.43 -2.22 -17.05
CA PRO A 48 -0.37 -3.22 -18.10
C PRO A 48 -1.01 -2.72 -19.39
N ASP A 49 -0.37 -3.02 -20.51
CA ASP A 49 -0.96 -3.15 -21.85
C ASP A 49 -1.78 -1.95 -22.34
N GLY A 50 -1.33 -0.74 -22.00
CA GLY A 50 -1.97 0.50 -22.46
C GLY A 50 -3.29 0.81 -21.76
N VAL A 51 -3.67 0.05 -20.73
CA VAL A 51 -4.82 0.34 -19.87
C VAL A 51 -4.59 1.68 -19.20
N VAL A 52 -5.50 2.62 -19.42
CA VAL A 52 -5.45 3.91 -18.73
C VAL A 52 -5.81 3.70 -17.25
N PRO A 53 -5.24 4.49 -16.32
CA PRO A 53 -5.54 4.33 -14.88
C PRO A 53 -7.03 4.34 -14.54
N GLU A 54 -7.83 5.05 -15.33
CA GLU A 54 -9.29 5.18 -15.20
C GLU A 54 -10.07 3.90 -15.56
N GLU A 55 -9.45 3.00 -16.32
CA GLU A 55 -10.02 1.71 -16.72
C GLU A 55 -9.61 0.56 -15.79
N LEU A 56 -8.84 0.84 -14.74
CA LEU A 56 -8.45 -0.16 -13.75
C LEU A 56 -9.69 -0.64 -12.98
N ASP A 57 -9.90 -1.96 -12.98
CA ASP A 57 -10.97 -2.57 -12.21
C ASP A 57 -10.66 -2.52 -10.70
N MET A 58 -11.36 -1.62 -10.03
CA MET A 58 -11.32 -1.39 -8.59
C MET A 58 -12.54 -1.97 -7.88
N SER A 59 -13.29 -2.87 -8.54
CA SER A 59 -14.42 -3.54 -7.91
C SER A 59 -13.96 -4.42 -6.74
N ASP A 60 -14.77 -4.46 -5.68
CA ASP A 60 -14.47 -5.28 -4.52
C ASP A 60 -14.71 -6.76 -4.83
N GLY A 61 -13.68 -7.56 -4.60
CA GLY A 61 -13.78 -9.01 -4.54
C GLY A 61 -14.30 -9.48 -3.19
N PHE A 62 -14.96 -10.65 -3.15
CA PHE A 62 -15.27 -11.31 -1.88
C PHE A 62 -13.99 -11.90 -1.27
N GLY A 63 -13.64 -11.45 -0.07
CA GLY A 63 -12.45 -11.94 0.64
C GLY A 63 -12.14 -11.18 1.92
N LEU A 64 -11.06 -11.58 2.61
CA LEU A 64 -10.57 -10.88 3.80
C LEU A 64 -9.89 -9.54 3.47
N THR A 65 -9.48 -9.35 2.22
CA THR A 65 -8.72 -8.20 1.73
C THR A 65 -9.30 -7.73 0.41
N ALA A 66 -9.35 -6.41 0.20
CA ALA A 66 -9.64 -5.83 -1.11
C ALA A 66 -8.40 -5.95 -2.01
N SER A 67 -8.39 -6.93 -2.90
CA SER A 67 -7.35 -7.06 -3.93
C SER A 67 -7.75 -6.26 -5.17
N CYS A 68 -6.86 -5.41 -5.68
CA CYS A 68 -7.05 -4.82 -7.00
C CYS A 68 -7.04 -5.94 -8.05
N ALA A 69 -8.04 -5.95 -8.95
CA ALA A 69 -8.17 -6.98 -9.97
C ALA A 69 -7.11 -6.85 -11.08
N ALA A 70 -6.47 -5.68 -11.20
CA ALA A 70 -5.41 -5.41 -12.16
C ALA A 70 -4.02 -5.33 -11.49
N TRP A 71 -3.08 -6.17 -11.94
CA TRP A 71 -1.69 -6.17 -11.46
C TRP A 71 -0.88 -5.05 -12.10
N LEU A 72 -0.29 -4.14 -11.33
CA LEU A 72 0.64 -3.12 -11.86
C LEU A 72 1.97 -3.76 -12.30
N ARG A 73 2.56 -3.25 -13.37
CA ARG A 73 3.91 -3.66 -13.81
C ARG A 73 4.97 -2.77 -13.17
N THR A 74 6.05 -3.40 -12.72
CA THR A 74 7.22 -2.70 -12.19
C THR A 74 8.37 -2.80 -13.19
N HIS A 75 8.99 -1.66 -13.47
CA HIS A 75 10.34 -1.62 -14.03
C HIS A 75 11.28 -1.32 -12.86
N GLY A 76 12.17 -2.27 -12.54
CA GLY A 76 13.18 -2.03 -11.50
C GLY A 76 14.07 -0.87 -11.92
N ASP A 77 14.15 0.18 -11.10
CA ASP A 77 15.20 1.18 -11.29
C ASP A 77 16.51 0.52 -10.85
N ALA A 78 17.43 0.31 -11.81
CA ALA A 78 18.72 -0.33 -11.59
C ALA A 78 19.63 0.41 -10.57
N LEU A 79 19.17 1.52 -10.00
CA LEU A 79 19.95 2.45 -9.20
C LEU A 79 19.95 2.15 -7.69
N VAL A 80 19.15 1.19 -7.22
CA VAL A 80 19.13 0.80 -5.79
C VAL A 80 20.13 -0.33 -5.48
N GLY A 81 20.87 -0.86 -6.46
CA GLY A 81 21.62 -2.11 -6.27
C GLY A 81 22.95 -2.34 -7.00
N THR A 82 23.57 -1.38 -7.69
CA THR A 82 24.85 -1.64 -8.38
C THR A 82 26.03 -0.71 -8.06
N SER A 83 25.96 0.13 -7.02
CA SER A 83 27.05 1.09 -6.73
C SER A 83 27.71 1.00 -5.34
N SER A 84 27.67 -0.15 -4.65
CA SER A 84 28.42 -0.31 -3.39
C SER A 84 29.10 -1.67 -3.18
N LEU A 85 29.19 -2.55 -4.19
CA LEU A 85 29.95 -3.80 -4.12
C LEU A 85 30.93 -4.01 -5.30
N LEU A 86 31.46 -2.92 -5.86
CA LEU A 86 32.64 -2.94 -6.73
C LEU A 86 33.68 -1.88 -6.35
N GLN A 87 33.92 -1.73 -5.04
CA GLN A 87 35.21 -1.29 -4.50
C GLN A 87 35.51 -2.06 -3.21
#